data_AF-T1B2E2-F1
#
_entry.id   AF-T1B2E2-F1
#
_cell.length_a   1.000
_cell.length_b   1.000
_cell.length_c   1.000
_cell.angle_alpha   90.00
_cell.angle_beta   90.00
_cell.angle_gamma   90.00
#
_symmetry.space_group_name_H-M   'P 1'
#
loop_
_entity.id
_entity.type
_entity.pdbx_description
1 polymer ?
#
loop_
_entity_poly.entity_id
_entity_poly.type
_entity_poly.pdbx_seq_one_letter_code
_entity_poly.pdbx_strand_id
1 'polypeptide(L)'
;NAKYREWAARHAQPGLGGCATRIADITYAGHETVFDTTQPDHNTVIFNGLVTGQCGEQPLPPYGSCLLGSVNLTKFVRDPFTEHARFDWDEYREVVSIFTRMLDNVVEVNGLPLLPQRAEIEQKRRHGMGFLGLGSTLTLLGHRYGSPESVTFTESIAREMALAGWREALALARENGTGTHHAGVRRN
;
A
#
# COMPACT_ATOMS: atom_id res chain seq x y z
N ASN A 1 -15.07 -0.10 -28.72
CA ASN A 1 -16.19 0.87 -28.74
C ASN A 1 -15.71 2.16 -29.42
N ALA A 2 -16.53 2.79 -30.27
CA ALA A 2 -16.19 4.00 -31.03
C ALA A 2 -15.63 5.17 -30.19
N LYS A 3 -16.14 5.36 -28.96
CA LYS A 3 -15.67 6.35 -27.97
C LYS A 3 -14.18 6.22 -27.65
N TYR A 4 -13.68 5.00 -27.49
CA TYR A 4 -12.27 4.75 -27.17
C TYR A 4 -11.34 5.04 -28.36
N ARG A 5 -11.80 4.75 -29.59
CA ARG A 5 -11.02 5.05 -30.81
C ARG A 5 -10.86 6.55 -31.01
N GLU A 6 -11.92 7.30 -30.77
CA GLU A 6 -11.92 8.77 -30.82
C GLU A 6 -11.08 9.42 -29.72
N TRP A 7 -11.04 8.83 -28.52
CA TRP A 7 -10.19 9.32 -27.44
C TRP A 7 -8.70 9.10 -27.76
N ALA A 8 -8.33 7.91 -28.24
CA ALA A 8 -6.96 7.58 -28.60
C ALA A 8 -6.40 8.45 -29.74
N ALA A 9 -7.23 8.76 -30.75
CA ALA A 9 -6.83 9.61 -31.87
C ALA A 9 -6.52 11.07 -31.45
N ARG A 10 -7.17 11.55 -30.38
CA ARG A 10 -6.98 12.92 -29.86
C ARG A 10 -5.84 13.04 -28.85
N HIS A 11 -5.37 11.93 -28.31
CA HIS A 11 -4.36 11.90 -27.25
C HIS A 11 -3.12 11.11 -27.71
N ALA A 12 -2.69 11.32 -28.96
CA ALA A 12 -1.45 10.75 -29.48
C ALA A 12 -0.33 11.02 -28.47
N GLN A 13 0.19 9.95 -27.86
CA GLN A 13 1.22 10.10 -26.85
C GLN A 13 2.45 10.75 -27.49
N PRO A 14 3.00 11.83 -26.91
CA PRO A 14 4.32 12.31 -27.28
C PRO A 14 5.28 11.12 -27.23
N GLY A 15 6.06 10.94 -28.30
CA GLY A 15 6.85 9.74 -28.53
C GLY A 15 7.48 9.21 -27.25
N LEU A 16 7.20 7.94 -26.94
CA LEU A 16 7.77 7.23 -25.79
C LEU A 16 9.30 7.25 -25.89
N GLY A 17 9.92 8.27 -25.29
CA GLY A 17 11.36 8.41 -25.21
C GLY A 17 11.93 7.29 -24.33
N GLY A 18 12.88 6.54 -24.89
CA GLY A 18 13.83 5.68 -24.17
C GLY A 18 13.33 4.35 -23.58
N CYS A 19 12.04 4.21 -23.26
CA CYS A 19 11.52 3.03 -22.52
C CYS A 19 10.33 2.37 -23.23
N ALA A 20 10.33 2.33 -24.56
CA ALA A 20 9.37 1.55 -25.34
C ALA A 20 10.00 0.24 -25.82
N THR A 21 9.39 -0.89 -25.47
CA THR A 21 9.74 -2.21 -26.04
C THR A 21 8.69 -2.62 -27.06
N ARG A 22 9.11 -3.32 -28.12
CA ARG A 22 8.17 -3.84 -29.14
C ARG A 22 7.52 -5.11 -28.58
N ILE A 23 6.19 -5.15 -28.56
CA ILE A 23 5.45 -6.38 -28.27
C ILE A 23 5.82 -7.40 -29.36
N ALA A 24 6.41 -8.53 -28.94
CA ALA A 24 6.85 -9.57 -29.87
C ALA A 24 5.67 -10.34 -30.47
N ASP A 25 4.67 -10.65 -29.64
CA ASP A 25 3.42 -11.29 -30.05
C ASP A 25 2.34 -11.09 -28.96
N ILE A 26 1.08 -11.24 -29.32
CA ILE A 26 -0.06 -11.24 -28.39
C ILE A 26 -0.84 -12.54 -28.62
N THR A 27 -0.70 -13.48 -27.69
CA THR A 27 -1.48 -14.73 -27.71
C THR A 27 -2.70 -14.62 -26.81
N TYR A 28 -3.82 -15.15 -27.30
CA TYR A 28 -5.01 -15.33 -26.48
C TYR A 28 -4.79 -16.48 -25.49
N ALA A 29 -4.75 -16.17 -24.19
CA ALA A 29 -4.50 -17.14 -23.12
C ALA A 29 -5.73 -17.95 -22.71
N GLY A 30 -6.90 -17.70 -23.31
CA GLY A 30 -8.18 -18.29 -22.94
C GLY A 30 -9.13 -17.30 -22.29
N HIS A 31 -10.31 -17.80 -21.93
CA HIS A 31 -11.30 -17.09 -21.14
C HIS A 31 -11.73 -18.02 -20.02
N GLU A 32 -11.49 -17.57 -18.79
CA GLU A 32 -11.97 -18.23 -17.59
C GLU A 32 -12.94 -17.30 -16.88
N THR A 33 -13.91 -17.89 -16.19
CA THR A 33 -14.73 -17.15 -15.24
C THR A 33 -13.84 -16.74 -14.08
N VAL A 34 -13.43 -15.47 -14.06
CA VAL A 34 -12.85 -14.87 -12.86
C VAL A 34 -13.98 -14.46 -11.93
N PHE A 35 -13.96 -14.97 -10.71
CA PHE A 35 -14.91 -14.56 -9.70
C PHE A 35 -14.43 -13.25 -9.10
N ASP A 36 -15.00 -12.12 -9.55
CA ASP A 36 -15.00 -10.93 -8.72
C ASP A 36 -15.97 -11.18 -7.57
N THR A 37 -15.61 -10.78 -6.35
CA THR A 37 -16.35 -11.24 -5.17
C THR A 37 -17.62 -10.41 -5.01
N THR A 38 -18.72 -10.87 -5.58
CA THR A 38 -20.04 -10.22 -5.45
C THR A 38 -20.86 -10.96 -4.40
N GLN A 39 -21.21 -10.28 -3.31
CA GLN A 39 -22.11 -10.83 -2.29
C GLN A 39 -23.47 -10.12 -2.34
N PRO A 40 -24.58 -10.79 -1.96
CA PRO A 40 -25.92 -10.23 -2.04
C PRO A 40 -26.13 -8.99 -1.16
N ASP A 41 -25.27 -8.80 -0.15
CA ASP A 41 -25.31 -7.74 0.85
C ASP A 41 -24.48 -6.51 0.45
N HIS A 42 -24.34 -6.23 -0.85
CA HIS A 42 -23.98 -4.94 -1.47
C HIS A 42 -22.73 -4.17 -1.00
N ASN A 43 -22.04 -4.51 0.09
CA ASN A 43 -20.91 -3.74 0.66
C ASN A 43 -19.91 -4.59 1.48
N THR A 44 -20.12 -5.90 1.61
CA THR A 44 -19.29 -6.79 2.45
C THR A 44 -18.94 -8.09 1.72
N VAL A 45 -17.81 -8.67 2.09
CA VAL A 45 -17.25 -9.91 1.54
C VAL A 45 -16.74 -10.79 2.67
N ILE A 46 -17.14 -12.07 2.68
CA ILE A 46 -16.70 -13.04 3.67
C ILE A 46 -15.47 -13.79 3.17
N PHE A 47 -14.31 -13.58 3.79
CA PHE A 47 -13.09 -14.36 3.57
C PHE A 47 -12.76 -15.19 4.80
N ASN A 48 -12.74 -16.52 4.66
CA ASN A 48 -12.43 -17.47 5.75
C ASN A 48 -13.25 -17.24 7.04
N GLY A 49 -14.53 -16.92 6.91
CA GLY A 49 -15.43 -16.64 8.03
C GLY A 49 -15.31 -15.24 8.64
N LEU A 50 -14.45 -14.37 8.09
CA LEU A 50 -14.36 -12.97 8.47
C LEU A 50 -15.17 -12.11 7.49
N VAL A 51 -16.13 -11.35 8.02
CA VAL A 51 -16.83 -10.32 7.25
C VAL A 51 -15.87 -9.15 7.09
N THR A 52 -15.37 -8.97 5.88
CA THR A 52 -14.59 -7.81 5.47
C THR A 52 -15.49 -6.89 4.65
N GLY A 53 -15.27 -5.59 4.71
CA GLY A 53 -15.84 -4.65 3.73
C GLY A 53 -14.71 -4.03 2.93
N GLN A 54 -15.01 -3.43 1.77
CA GLN A 54 -14.03 -2.75 0.91
C GLN A 54 -12.76 -3.60 0.66
N CYS A 55 -11.61 -2.98 0.33
CA CYS A 55 -10.42 -3.60 -0.29
C CYS A 55 -9.71 -4.76 0.47
N GLY A 56 -10.19 -5.21 1.63
CA GLY A 56 -9.72 -6.41 2.34
C GLY A 56 -8.34 -6.30 3.03
N GLU A 57 -7.74 -5.12 3.03
CA GLU A 57 -6.40 -4.82 3.53
C GLU A 57 -6.34 -4.61 5.05
N GLN A 58 -7.44 -4.16 5.67
CA GLN A 58 -7.50 -3.90 7.11
C GLN A 58 -8.86 -4.30 7.69
N PRO A 59 -8.94 -5.36 8.53
CA PRO A 59 -10.17 -5.65 9.26
C PRO A 59 -10.45 -4.58 10.32
N LEU A 60 -11.62 -3.95 10.24
CA LEU A 60 -12.02 -2.86 11.14
C LEU A 60 -13.04 -3.34 12.19
N PRO A 61 -12.89 -2.95 13.47
CA PRO A 61 -13.96 -3.13 14.46
C PRO A 61 -15.14 -2.18 14.18
N PRO A 62 -16.29 -2.37 14.85
CA PRO A 62 -17.39 -1.39 14.80
C PRO A 62 -16.89 0.03 15.10
N TYR A 63 -17.30 0.99 14.26
CA TYR A 63 -16.84 2.39 14.30
C TYR A 63 -15.31 2.58 14.14
N GLY A 64 -14.59 1.58 13.65
CA GLY A 64 -13.19 1.73 13.24
C GLY A 64 -13.05 2.68 12.05
N SER A 65 -11.99 3.48 12.04
CA SER A 65 -11.65 4.34 10.91
C SER A 65 -10.49 3.76 10.11
N CYS A 66 -10.59 3.82 8.77
CA CYS A 66 -9.51 3.42 7.88
C CYS A 66 -8.62 4.62 7.58
N LEU A 67 -7.54 4.79 8.34
CA LEU A 67 -6.52 5.79 8.08
C LEU A 67 -5.39 5.15 7.28
N LEU A 68 -5.38 5.36 5.96
CA LEU A 68 -4.45 4.73 5.05
C LEU A 68 -3.55 5.72 4.34
N GLY A 69 -2.37 5.26 3.96
CA GLY A 69 -1.66 5.87 2.86
C GLY A 69 -0.51 5.00 2.36
N SER A 70 0.12 5.44 1.27
CA SER A 70 1.06 4.62 0.52
C SER A 70 2.37 5.34 0.18
N VAL A 71 3.47 4.64 0.41
CA VAL A 71 4.81 5.06 -0.01
C VAL A 71 5.03 4.66 -1.48
N ASN A 72 5.46 5.61 -2.32
CA ASN A 72 5.78 5.32 -3.73
C ASN A 72 7.20 4.75 -3.86
N LEU A 73 7.31 3.44 -4.06
CA LEU A 73 8.60 2.74 -4.09
C LEU A 73 9.52 3.18 -5.23
N THR A 74 8.96 3.69 -6.33
CA THR A 74 9.75 4.09 -7.50
C THR A 74 10.69 5.27 -7.22
N LYS A 75 10.43 6.04 -6.15
CA LYS A 75 11.23 7.20 -5.77
C LYS A 75 12.58 6.84 -5.13
N PHE A 76 12.71 5.62 -4.63
CA PHE A 76 13.92 5.15 -3.95
C PHE A 76 14.85 4.36 -4.89
N VAL A 77 14.52 4.23 -6.18
CA VAL A 77 15.43 3.57 -7.13
C VAL A 77 16.47 4.56 -7.62
N ARG A 78 17.74 4.17 -7.53
CA ARG A 78 18.90 4.89 -8.08
C ARG A 78 19.39 4.15 -9.33
N ASP A 79 19.85 4.93 -10.31
CA ASP A 79 20.42 4.44 -11.57
C ASP A 79 19.51 3.41 -12.30
N PRO A 80 18.23 3.75 -12.54
CA PRO A 80 17.24 2.80 -13.06
C PRO A 80 17.62 2.27 -14.45
N PHE A 81 17.29 1.01 -14.72
CA PHE A 81 17.58 0.31 -15.98
C PHE A 81 19.07 0.12 -16.30
N THR A 82 19.93 0.20 -15.29
CA THR A 82 21.38 -0.03 -15.44
C THR A 82 21.83 -1.24 -14.63
N GLU A 83 23.05 -1.72 -14.87
CA GLU A 83 23.70 -2.76 -14.05
C GLU A 83 24.02 -2.28 -12.62
N HIS A 84 23.96 -0.98 -12.37
CA HIS A 84 24.18 -0.35 -11.06
C HIS A 84 22.86 0.03 -10.36
N ALA A 85 21.72 -0.35 -10.93
CA ALA A 85 20.41 -0.06 -10.36
C ALA A 85 20.30 -0.61 -8.94
N ARG A 86 19.94 0.25 -7.98
CA ARG A 86 19.82 -0.12 -6.57
C ARG A 86 18.68 0.60 -5.90
N PHE A 87 18.22 0.05 -4.79
CA PHE A 87 17.20 0.65 -3.95
C PHE A 87 17.86 1.40 -2.77
N ASP A 88 17.44 2.64 -2.54
CA ASP A 88 17.92 3.51 -1.47
C ASP A 88 17.17 3.18 -0.17
N TRP A 89 17.72 2.22 0.58
CA TRP A 89 17.10 1.72 1.80
C TRP A 89 17.12 2.73 2.94
N ASP A 90 18.10 3.64 2.96
CA ASP A 90 18.23 4.61 4.05
C ASP A 90 17.19 5.72 3.90
N GLU A 91 17.05 6.29 2.70
CA GLU A 91 15.97 7.26 2.42
C GLU A 91 14.58 6.61 2.60
N TYR A 92 14.42 5.34 2.19
CA TYR A 92 13.15 4.63 2.39
C TYR A 92 12.76 4.52 3.86
N ARG A 93 13.69 4.13 4.74
CA ARG A 93 13.42 4.03 6.19
C ARG A 93 13.12 5.38 6.80
N GLU A 94 13.83 6.43 6.39
CA GLU A 94 13.58 7.80 6.84
C GLU A 94 12.16 8.25 6.46
N VAL A 95 11.77 8.06 5.20
CA VAL A 95 10.43 8.41 4.72
C VAL A 95 9.34 7.61 5.44
N VAL A 96 9.55 6.30 5.66
CA VAL A 96 8.59 5.48 6.44
C VAL A 96 8.43 6.01 7.87
N SER A 97 9.52 6.45 8.51
CA SER A 97 9.46 7.04 9.85
C SER A 97 8.63 8.33 9.86
N ILE A 98 8.96 9.27 8.97
CA ILE A 98 8.21 10.53 8.82
C ILE A 98 6.74 10.26 8.52
N PHE A 99 6.46 9.30 7.63
CA PHE A 99 5.11 8.95 7.23
C PHE A 99 4.31 8.30 8.38
N THR A 100 4.95 7.53 9.24
CA THR A 100 4.33 6.98 10.46
C THR A 100 3.83 8.09 11.37
N ARG A 101 4.68 9.08 11.66
CA ARG A 101 4.30 10.26 12.44
C ARG A 101 3.22 11.09 11.74
N MET A 102 3.32 11.25 10.42
CA MET A 102 2.30 11.97 9.65
C MET A 102 0.93 11.32 9.80
N LEU A 103 0.84 9.99 9.70
CA LEU A 103 -0.42 9.27 9.92
C LEU A 103 -0.89 9.39 11.37
N ASP A 104 -0.01 9.24 12.37
CA ASP A 104 -0.41 9.44 13.76
C ASP A 104 -0.98 10.85 14.01
N ASN A 105 -0.41 11.89 13.41
CA ASN A 105 -0.95 13.25 13.51
C ASN A 105 -2.38 13.37 12.91
N VAL A 106 -2.72 12.59 11.88
CA VAL A 106 -4.07 12.58 11.30
C VAL A 106 -5.11 12.06 12.30
N VAL A 107 -4.70 11.24 13.27
CA VAL A 107 -5.59 10.82 14.37
C VAL A 107 -6.10 12.03 15.15
N GLU A 108 -5.31 13.08 15.30
CA GLU A 108 -5.68 14.27 16.10
C GLU A 108 -6.43 15.32 15.29
N VAL A 109 -6.09 15.47 14.00
CA VAL A 109 -6.72 16.48 13.12
C VAL A 109 -7.90 15.93 12.30
N ASN A 110 -8.40 14.75 12.66
CA ASN A 110 -9.47 14.09 11.90
C ASN A 110 -10.80 14.89 11.96
N GLY A 111 -11.58 14.79 10.87
CA GLY A 111 -12.90 15.41 10.74
C GLY A 111 -14.07 14.43 10.88
N LEU A 112 -13.90 13.32 11.61
CA LEU A 112 -14.89 12.22 11.60
C LEU A 112 -16.25 12.69 12.14
N PRO A 113 -17.38 12.44 11.46
CA PRO A 113 -18.66 13.03 11.85
C PRO A 113 -19.32 12.32 13.05
N LEU A 114 -18.99 11.05 13.28
CA LEU A 114 -19.63 10.22 14.31
C LEU A 114 -18.79 10.23 15.60
N LEU A 115 -19.41 10.60 16.72
CA LEU A 115 -18.75 10.62 18.04
C LEU A 115 -18.16 9.26 18.44
N PRO A 116 -18.85 8.11 18.25
CA PRO A 116 -18.26 6.80 18.54
C PRO A 116 -17.01 6.50 17.70
N GLN A 117 -16.94 7.02 16.47
CA GLN A 117 -15.80 6.82 15.57
C GLN A 117 -14.59 7.67 16.00
N ARG A 118 -14.82 8.87 16.53
CA ARG A 118 -13.77 9.72 17.13
C ARG A 118 -13.17 9.05 18.38
N ALA A 119 -14.03 8.54 19.27
CA ALA A 119 -13.56 7.82 20.45
C ALA A 119 -12.72 6.59 20.07
N GLU A 120 -13.15 5.83 19.07
CA GLU A 120 -12.44 4.65 18.58
C GLU A 120 -11.07 4.95 18.00
N ILE A 121 -10.95 5.98 17.15
CA ILE A 121 -9.65 6.35 16.55
C ILE A 121 -8.69 6.92 17.59
N GLU A 122 -9.16 7.74 18.54
CA GLU A 122 -8.32 8.31 19.61
C GLU A 122 -7.83 7.25 20.60
N GLN A 123 -8.66 6.26 20.92
CA GLN A 123 -8.30 5.17 21.85
C GLN A 123 -7.29 4.19 21.24
N LYS A 124 -7.45 3.83 19.96
CA LYS A 124 -6.67 2.77 19.31
C LYS A 124 -5.54 3.27 18.43
N ARG A 125 -5.63 4.51 17.93
CA ARG A 125 -4.64 5.18 17.06
C ARG A 125 -4.12 4.29 15.91
N ARG A 126 -5.02 3.50 15.30
CA ARG A 126 -4.66 2.58 14.21
C ARG A 126 -4.49 3.35 12.91
N HIS A 127 -3.40 3.07 12.20
CA HIS A 127 -3.18 3.52 10.84
C HIS A 127 -2.61 2.38 10.00
N GLY A 128 -3.01 2.32 8.73
CA GLY A 128 -2.54 1.35 7.75
C GLY A 128 -1.55 2.02 6.80
N MET A 129 -0.29 1.58 6.87
CA MET A 129 0.72 1.99 5.91
C MET A 129 0.88 0.92 4.83
N GLY A 130 0.81 1.32 3.56
CA GLY A 130 1.08 0.47 2.42
C GLY A 130 2.15 1.07 1.51
N PHE A 131 2.35 0.43 0.37
CA PHE A 131 3.22 0.93 -0.69
C PHE A 131 2.59 0.74 -2.07
N LEU A 132 3.00 1.57 -3.02
CA LEU A 132 2.59 1.47 -4.41
C LEU A 132 3.82 1.42 -5.33
N GLY A 133 3.61 0.95 -6.55
CA GLY A 133 4.66 0.92 -7.58
C GLY A 133 5.66 -0.23 -7.45
N LEU A 134 5.31 -1.33 -6.77
CA LEU A 134 6.18 -2.51 -6.63
C LEU A 134 6.63 -3.07 -8.00
N GLY A 135 5.69 -3.34 -8.91
CA GLY A 135 6.02 -3.87 -10.24
C GLY A 135 6.91 -2.93 -11.05
N SER A 136 6.65 -1.62 -11.00
CA SER A 136 7.50 -0.61 -11.63
C SER A 136 8.89 -0.57 -10.99
N THR A 137 8.98 -0.67 -9.67
CA THR A 137 10.26 -0.70 -8.94
C THR A 137 11.10 -1.91 -9.32
N LEU A 138 10.49 -3.10 -9.38
CA LEU A 138 11.15 -4.31 -9.87
C LEU A 138 11.67 -4.14 -11.29
N THR A 139 10.87 -3.51 -12.17
CA THR A 139 11.24 -3.23 -13.55
C THR A 139 12.43 -2.25 -13.64
N LEU A 140 12.42 -1.20 -12.82
CA LEU A 140 13.52 -0.22 -12.74
C LEU A 140 14.82 -0.85 -12.22
N LEU A 141 14.72 -1.87 -11.36
CA LEU A 141 15.86 -2.65 -10.84
C LEU A 141 16.29 -3.80 -11.78
N GLY A 142 15.61 -4.00 -12.91
CA GLY A 142 15.89 -5.11 -13.82
C GLY A 142 15.48 -6.49 -13.29
N HIS A 143 14.66 -6.56 -12.25
CA HIS A 143 14.15 -7.82 -11.70
C HIS A 143 12.91 -8.31 -12.46
N ARG A 144 12.85 -9.62 -12.70
CA ARG A 144 11.66 -10.27 -13.26
C ARG A 144 10.63 -10.48 -12.14
N TYR A 145 9.40 -10.03 -12.35
CA TYR A 145 8.32 -10.26 -11.40
C TYR A 145 8.10 -11.76 -11.16
N GLY A 146 8.06 -12.17 -9.88
CA GLY A 146 7.90 -13.57 -9.48
C GLY A 146 9.20 -14.38 -9.48
N SER A 147 10.35 -13.79 -9.84
CA SER A 147 11.65 -14.45 -9.63
C SER A 147 12.00 -14.53 -8.13
N PRO A 148 12.85 -15.47 -7.70
CA PRO A 148 13.29 -15.57 -6.31
C PRO A 148 13.87 -14.25 -5.75
N GLU A 149 14.59 -13.50 -6.57
CA GLU A 149 15.15 -12.19 -6.22
C GLU A 149 14.04 -11.16 -6.00
N SER A 150 13.01 -11.13 -6.86
CA SER A 150 11.88 -10.21 -6.71
C SER A 150 11.04 -10.50 -5.46
N VAL A 151 10.90 -11.78 -5.09
CA VAL A 151 10.21 -12.21 -3.87
C VAL A 151 11.00 -11.75 -2.65
N THR A 152 12.30 -12.05 -2.60
CA THR A 152 13.20 -11.63 -1.51
C THR A 152 13.22 -10.11 -1.35
N PHE A 153 13.23 -9.37 -2.47
CA PHE A 153 13.14 -7.91 -2.46
C PHE A 153 11.81 -7.42 -1.88
N THR A 154 10.70 -8.03 -2.28
CA THR A 154 9.36 -7.68 -1.78
C THR A 154 9.24 -7.94 -0.28
N GLU A 155 9.76 -9.06 0.20
CA GLU A 155 9.84 -9.36 1.64
C GLU A 155 10.65 -8.31 2.40
N SER A 156 11.77 -7.87 1.82
CA SER A 156 12.63 -6.83 2.40
C SER A 156 11.91 -5.48 2.48
N ILE A 157 11.15 -5.08 1.45
CA ILE A 157 10.33 -3.86 1.45
C ILE A 157 9.31 -3.87 2.60
N ALA A 158 8.58 -4.97 2.75
CA ALA A 158 7.58 -5.12 3.80
C ALA A 158 8.21 -5.16 5.19
N ARG A 159 9.32 -5.88 5.35
CA ARG A 159 10.07 -5.98 6.61
C ARG A 159 10.62 -4.63 7.05
N GLU A 160 11.27 -3.90 6.17
CA GLU A 160 11.86 -2.59 6.50
C GLU A 160 10.78 -1.56 6.80
N MET A 161 9.64 -1.60 6.09
CA MET A 161 8.47 -0.77 6.43
C MET A 161 7.97 -1.06 7.85
N ALA A 162 7.76 -2.33 8.19
CA ALA A 162 7.28 -2.73 9.51
C ALA A 162 8.26 -2.33 10.62
N LEU A 163 9.56 -2.58 10.43
CA LEU A 163 10.58 -2.26 11.44
C LEU A 163 10.73 -0.75 11.66
N ALA A 164 10.77 0.05 10.59
CA ALA A 164 10.85 1.50 10.71
C ALA A 164 9.59 2.08 11.34
N GLY A 165 8.41 1.62 10.91
CA GLY A 165 7.12 2.02 11.48
C GLY A 165 6.99 1.68 12.97
N TRP A 166 7.39 0.47 13.38
CA TRP A 166 7.36 0.09 14.80
C TRP A 166 8.34 0.90 15.66
N ARG A 167 9.52 1.23 15.14
CA ARG A 167 10.48 2.08 15.85
C ARG A 167 9.92 3.47 16.10
N GLU A 168 9.32 4.09 15.08
CA GLU A 168 8.70 5.40 15.23
C GLU A 168 7.45 5.33 16.12
N ALA A 169 6.63 4.29 16.00
CA ALA A 169 5.49 4.08 16.90
C ALA A 169 5.93 3.98 18.38
N LEU A 170 7.06 3.34 18.67
CA LEU A 170 7.63 3.31 20.02
C LEU A 170 8.13 4.69 20.49
N ALA A 171 8.68 5.51 19.58
CA ALA A 171 9.07 6.88 19.90
C ALA A 171 7.84 7.75 20.20
N LEU A 172 6.81 7.68 19.36
CA LEU A 172 5.52 8.36 19.55
C LEU A 172 4.84 7.94 20.85
N ALA A 173 4.86 6.65 21.20
CA ALA A 173 4.30 6.17 22.46
C ALA A 173 5.01 6.74 23.70
N ARG A 174 6.31 7.06 23.60
CA ARG A 174 7.07 7.71 24.68
C ARG A 174 6.76 9.21 24.77
N GLU A 175 6.47 9.85 23.65
CA GLU A 175 6.16 11.28 23.55
C GLU A 175 4.71 11.58 23.96
N ASN A 176 3.76 10.83 23.39
CA ASN A 176 2.31 11.11 23.46
C ASN A 176 1.56 10.17 24.43
N GLY A 177 2.24 9.15 24.97
CA GLY A 177 1.63 8.07 25.72
C GLY A 177 1.12 6.93 24.83
N THR A 178 0.82 5.79 25.44
CA THR A 178 0.26 4.63 24.72
C THR A 178 -1.25 4.80 24.50
N GLY A 179 -1.78 4.27 23.39
CA GLY A 179 -3.22 4.15 23.20
C GLY A 179 -3.87 3.45 24.40
N THR A 180 -4.97 3.98 24.90
CA THR A 180 -5.56 3.59 26.20
C THR A 180 -6.00 2.12 26.26
N HIS A 181 -6.12 1.46 25.11
CA HIS A 181 -6.43 0.03 25.01
C HIS A 181 -5.22 -0.90 25.22
N HIS A 182 -3.98 -0.38 25.34
CA HIS A 182 -2.77 -1.18 25.56
C HIS A 182 -2.65 -1.77 26.98
N ALA A 183 -3.41 -1.26 27.97
CA ALA A 183 -3.38 -1.77 29.34
C ALA A 183 -3.91 -3.23 29.49
N GLY A 184 -4.52 -3.80 28.44
CA GLY A 184 -5.17 -5.12 28.47
C GLY A 184 -4.63 -6.16 27.48
N VAL A 185 -3.61 -5.87 26.67
CA VAL A 185 -3.02 -6.86 25.76
C VAL A 185 -2.11 -7.77 26.58
N ARG A 186 -2.72 -8.79 27.22
CA ARG A 186 -1.99 -9.87 27.89
C ARG A 186 -1.02 -10.49 26.89
N ARG A 187 0.25 -10.54 27.27
CA ARG A 187 1.23 -11.44 26.68
C ARG A 187 0.64 -12.86 26.75
N ASN A 188 0.32 -13.44 25.60
CA ASN A 188 0.30 -14.89 25.43
C ASN A 188 1.66 -15.29 24.87
#